data_AF-A0A0V1PRY5-F1
#
_entry.id   AF-A0A0V1PRY5-F1
#
_cell.length_a   1.000
_cell.length_b   1.000
_cell.length_c   1.000
_cell.angle_alpha   90.00
_cell.angle_beta   90.00
_cell.angle_gamma   90.00
#
_symmetry.space_group_name_H-M   'P 1'
#
loop_
_entity.id
_entity.type
_entity.pdbx_description
1 polymer ?
#
loop_
_entity_poly.entity_id
_entity_poly.type
_entity_poly.pdbx_seq_one_letter_code
_entity_poly.pdbx_strand_id
1 'polypeptide(L)'
;MSSNKSLNARYLFYLAKYPLFTKSITAGVLSGLNEIIASVLAKDYKYTRIADHRIKHVISPKILTMIIYGSLILTPISHQLYAILNKIYKGPNLSPIMKVAQILTSLSTITPTLAAVFVSWLSLINNYTLPTKSLNITQEIKKIGSIIKNGLRTSYLPILKSSLVTSTCTLIIAQKFIQPELWVVFFNLVFFVMGTVQNTKLKKQQQKLLKKKDD
;
A
#
# COMPACT_ATOMS: atom_id res chain seq x y z
N MET A 1 -4.54 15.73 -37.95
CA MET A 1 -5.68 15.78 -37.00
C MET A 1 -5.73 14.45 -36.25
N SER A 2 -5.69 14.28 -34.93
CA SER A 2 -5.98 15.17 -33.79
C SER A 2 -4.91 15.02 -32.68
N SER A 3 -4.24 16.14 -32.39
CA SER A 3 -3.18 16.26 -31.40
C SER A 3 -3.72 16.73 -30.05
N ASN A 4 -4.71 16.03 -29.47
CA ASN A 4 -5.09 16.14 -28.04
C ASN A 4 -6.14 15.09 -27.64
N LYS A 5 -5.77 13.81 -27.58
CA LYS A 5 -6.48 12.89 -26.68
C LYS A 5 -6.23 13.37 -25.24
N SER A 6 -7.30 13.61 -24.49
CA SER A 6 -7.23 14.05 -23.08
C SER A 6 -6.28 13.16 -22.27
N LEU A 7 -5.64 13.71 -21.23
CA LEU A 7 -4.74 12.94 -20.36
C LEU A 7 -5.39 11.65 -19.84
N ASN A 8 -6.68 11.72 -19.52
CA ASN A 8 -7.48 10.56 -19.13
C ASN A 8 -7.58 9.53 -20.27
N ALA A 9 -7.88 9.95 -21.50
CA ALA A 9 -7.94 9.03 -22.64
C ALA A 9 -6.58 8.34 -22.91
N ARG A 10 -5.46 9.05 -22.70
CA ARG A 10 -4.11 8.44 -22.78
C ARG A 10 -3.87 7.45 -21.65
N TYR A 11 -4.25 7.80 -20.42
CA TYR A 11 -4.13 6.92 -19.27
C TYR A 11 -4.95 5.63 -19.47
N LEU A 12 -6.21 5.74 -19.87
CA LEU A 12 -7.07 4.60 -20.16
C LEU A 12 -6.54 3.74 -21.30
N PHE A 13 -5.95 4.36 -22.33
CA PHE A 13 -5.27 3.62 -23.40
C PHE A 13 -4.11 2.78 -22.87
N TYR A 14 -3.21 3.35 -22.05
CA TYR A 14 -2.11 2.59 -21.45
C TYR A 14 -2.59 1.57 -20.42
N LEU A 15 -3.67 1.86 -19.70
CA LEU A 15 -4.27 0.92 -18.75
C LEU A 15 -4.86 -0.30 -19.45
N ALA A 16 -5.43 -0.13 -20.65
CA ALA A 16 -5.89 -1.25 -21.48
C ALA A 16 -4.72 -2.00 -22.14
N LYS A 17 -3.72 -1.28 -22.67
CA LYS A 17 -2.59 -1.88 -23.41
C LYS A 17 -1.56 -2.57 -22.51
N TYR A 18 -1.26 -1.98 -21.35
CA TYR A 18 -0.28 -2.47 -20.38
C TYR A 18 -0.88 -2.41 -18.96
N PRO A 19 -1.86 -3.27 -18.64
CA PRO A 19 -2.66 -3.15 -17.42
C PRO A 19 -1.82 -3.24 -16.15
N LEU A 20 -0.98 -4.26 -16.03
CA LEU A 20 -0.16 -4.45 -14.83
C LEU A 20 0.82 -3.29 -14.64
N PHE A 21 1.57 -2.93 -15.69
CA PHE A 21 2.57 -1.87 -15.63
C PHE A 21 1.97 -0.51 -15.25
N THR A 22 0.86 -0.13 -15.90
CA THR A 22 0.19 1.15 -15.63
C THR A 22 -0.37 1.19 -14.21
N LYS A 23 -0.95 0.08 -13.73
CA LYS A 23 -1.41 -0.05 -12.33
C LYS A 23 -0.24 0.06 -11.35
N SER A 24 0.88 -0.58 -11.64
CA SER A 24 2.07 -0.57 -10.79
C SER A 24 2.66 0.82 -10.65
N ILE A 25 2.78 1.58 -11.74
CA ILE A 25 3.21 2.99 -11.67
C ILE A 25 2.22 3.81 -10.83
N THR A 26 0.92 3.66 -11.10
CA THR A 26 -0.13 4.38 -10.36
C THR A 26 -0.02 4.12 -8.86
N ALA A 27 0.13 2.86 -8.47
CA ALA A 27 0.24 2.46 -7.07
C ALA A 27 1.54 2.93 -6.41
N GLY A 28 2.66 2.91 -7.13
CA GLY A 28 3.94 3.40 -6.64
C GLY A 28 3.86 4.90 -6.33
N VAL A 29 3.33 5.69 -7.27
CA VAL A 29 3.10 7.14 -7.07
C VAL A 29 2.20 7.39 -5.86
N LEU A 30 1.04 6.71 -5.80
CA LEU A 30 0.10 6.85 -4.69
C LEU A 30 0.72 6.44 -3.34
N SER A 31 1.52 5.37 -3.30
CA SER A 31 2.18 4.92 -2.07
C SER A 31 3.26 5.90 -1.60
N GLY A 32 4.03 6.47 -2.53
CA GLY A 32 4.99 7.53 -2.22
C GLY A 32 4.31 8.79 -1.70
N LEU A 33 3.22 9.22 -2.34
CA LEU A 33 2.41 10.37 -1.90
C LEU A 33 1.82 10.15 -0.50
N ASN A 34 1.38 8.93 -0.19
CA ASN A 34 0.85 8.62 1.14
C ASN A 34 1.91 8.91 2.23
N GLU A 35 3.17 8.52 2.00
CA GLU A 35 4.24 8.68 3.00
C GLU A 35 4.63 10.15 3.14
N ILE A 36 4.65 10.90 2.02
CA ILE A 36 4.91 12.34 2.01
C ILE A 36 3.84 13.07 2.82
N ILE A 37 2.56 12.85 2.49
CA ILE A 37 1.44 13.53 3.15
C ILE A 37 1.37 13.14 4.63
N ALA A 38 1.55 11.85 4.95
CA ALA A 38 1.56 11.38 6.34
C ALA A 38 2.68 12.04 7.16
N SER A 39 3.86 12.22 6.56
CA SER A 39 4.99 12.91 7.21
C SER A 39 4.70 14.38 7.45
N VAL A 40 4.10 15.09 6.48
CA VAL A 40 3.65 16.48 6.63
C VAL A 40 2.63 16.61 7.76
N LEU A 41 1.60 15.75 7.78
CA LEU A 41 0.53 15.77 8.78
C LEU A 41 1.01 15.38 10.19
N ALA A 42 2.03 14.53 10.27
CA ALA A 42 2.72 14.19 11.51
C ALA A 42 3.77 15.24 11.93
N LYS A 43 3.99 16.29 11.15
CA LYS A 43 5.06 17.28 11.35
C LYS A 43 6.45 16.63 11.48
N ASP A 44 6.66 15.51 10.79
CA ASP A 44 7.90 14.73 10.76
C ASP A 44 8.88 15.36 9.75
N TYR A 45 9.34 16.57 10.08
CA TYR A 45 10.22 17.35 9.21
C TYR A 45 11.69 17.05 9.47
N LYS A 46 12.44 16.91 8.39
CA LYS A 46 13.89 16.82 8.36
C LYS A 46 14.47 18.13 7.85
N TYR A 47 15.72 18.38 8.22
CA TYR A 47 16.47 19.53 7.77
C TYR A 47 17.74 19.06 7.10
N THR A 48 17.95 19.48 5.86
CA THR A 48 19.20 19.26 5.14
C THR A 48 19.85 20.61 4.89
N ARG A 49 21.16 20.68 5.10
CA ARG A 49 21.95 21.87 4.78
C ARG A 49 22.49 21.73 3.36
N ILE A 50 22.09 22.63 2.47
CA ILE A 50 22.63 22.74 1.11
C ILE A 50 23.30 24.10 1.03
N ALA A 51 24.63 24.10 0.89
CA ALA A 51 25.47 25.28 1.10
C ALA A 51 25.17 25.94 2.47
N ASP A 52 24.79 27.23 2.47
CA ASP A 52 24.44 27.97 3.69
C ASP A 52 22.95 27.99 4.01
N HIS A 53 22.12 27.31 3.22
CA HIS A 53 20.68 27.29 3.42
C HIS A 53 20.22 26.00 4.11
N ARG A 54 19.45 26.15 5.19
CA ARG A 54 18.81 25.04 5.90
C ARG A 54 17.42 24.81 5.31
N ILE A 55 17.26 23.74 4.55
CA ILE A 55 16.01 23.43 3.85
C ILE A 55 15.19 22.43 4.67
N LYS A 56 13.94 22.80 4.96
CA LYS A 56 12.95 21.96 5.64
C LYS A 56 12.23 21.07 4.62
N HIS A 57 12.23 19.76 4.84
CA HIS A 57 11.55 18.82 3.94
C HIS A 57 11.05 17.58 4.69
N VAL A 58 10.25 16.75 4.00
CA VAL A 58 9.80 15.44 4.50
C VAL A 58 10.42 14.27 3.73
N ILE A 59 11.32 14.57 2.79
CA ILE A 59 11.99 13.56 1.97
C ILE A 59 12.77 12.59 2.86
N SER A 60 12.51 11.30 2.68
CA SER A 60 13.19 10.22 3.39
C SER A 60 13.31 8.98 2.50
N PRO A 61 14.30 8.11 2.75
CA PRO A 61 14.43 6.84 2.03
C PRO A 61 13.16 5.98 2.09
N LYS A 62 12.35 6.17 3.14
CA LYS A 62 11.06 5.49 3.31
C LYS A 62 10.09 5.76 2.15
N ILE A 63 10.12 6.93 1.54
CA ILE A 63 9.29 7.25 0.37
C ILE A 63 9.61 6.29 -0.78
N LEU A 64 10.89 6.10 -1.08
CA LEU A 64 11.32 5.18 -2.14
C LEU A 64 10.89 3.75 -1.83
N THR A 65 11.03 3.30 -0.58
CA THR A 65 10.56 1.97 -0.18
C THR A 65 9.04 1.82 -0.30
N MET A 66 8.26 2.86 -0.04
CA MET A 66 6.81 2.84 -0.23
C MET A 66 6.42 2.84 -1.71
N ILE A 67 7.17 3.54 -2.56
CA ILE A 67 6.99 3.47 -4.02
C ILE A 67 7.23 2.04 -4.51
N ILE A 68 8.34 1.41 -4.10
CA ILE A 68 8.68 0.02 -4.43
C ILE A 68 7.58 -0.93 -3.98
N TYR A 69 7.06 -0.74 -2.77
CA TYR A 69 5.95 -1.54 -2.26
C TYR A 69 4.71 -1.43 -3.13
N GLY A 70 4.26 -0.22 -3.44
CA GLY A 70 3.09 0.01 -4.27
C GLY A 70 3.24 -0.63 -5.65
N SER A 71 4.40 -0.43 -6.29
CA SER A 71 4.63 -0.80 -7.68
C SER A 71 4.99 -2.27 -7.88
N LEU A 72 5.88 -2.83 -7.05
CA LEU A 72 6.47 -4.15 -7.26
C LEU A 72 5.89 -5.24 -6.35
N ILE A 73 5.19 -4.87 -5.28
CA ILE A 73 4.68 -5.85 -4.30
C ILE A 73 3.15 -5.84 -4.27
N LEU A 74 2.55 -4.73 -3.82
CA LEU A 74 1.11 -4.63 -3.61
C LEU A 74 0.32 -4.82 -4.91
N THR A 75 0.72 -4.12 -5.99
CA THR A 75 -0.05 -4.17 -7.24
C THR A 75 0.02 -5.52 -7.94
N PRO A 76 1.19 -6.16 -8.14
CA PRO A 76 1.23 -7.47 -8.78
C PRO A 76 0.44 -8.52 -7.99
N ILE A 77 0.56 -8.53 -6.66
CA ILE A 77 -0.18 -9.46 -5.80
C ILE A 77 -1.68 -9.20 -5.91
N SER A 78 -2.14 -7.97 -5.69
CA SER A 78 -3.57 -7.64 -5.77
C SER A 78 -4.14 -7.87 -7.16
N HIS A 79 -3.40 -7.53 -8.22
CA HIS A 79 -3.83 -7.74 -9.60
C HIS A 79 -4.10 -9.22 -9.88
N GLN A 80 -3.19 -10.10 -9.48
CA GLN A 80 -3.34 -11.54 -9.69
C GLN A 80 -4.46 -12.12 -8.83
N LEU A 81 -4.56 -11.73 -7.56
CA LEU A 81 -5.60 -12.21 -6.66
C LEU A 81 -7.01 -11.81 -7.15
N TYR A 82 -7.20 -10.57 -7.59
CA TYR A 82 -8.48 -10.13 -8.14
C TYR A 82 -8.76 -10.74 -9.52
N ALA A 83 -7.74 -11.00 -10.33
CA ALA A 83 -7.92 -11.74 -11.59
C ALA A 83 -8.42 -13.17 -11.32
N ILE A 84 -7.85 -13.87 -10.35
CA ILE A 84 -8.30 -15.22 -9.93
C ILE A 84 -9.73 -15.15 -9.39
N LEU A 85 -10.02 -14.18 -8.51
CA LEU A 85 -11.37 -14.00 -7.96
C LEU A 85 -12.40 -13.77 -9.07
N ASN A 86 -12.13 -12.88 -10.02
CA ASN A 86 -13.03 -12.61 -11.14
C ASN A 86 -13.14 -13.78 -12.13
N LYS A 87 -12.12 -14.65 -12.21
CA LYS A 87 -12.19 -15.89 -12.99
C LYS A 87 -13.10 -16.94 -12.34
N ILE A 88 -13.06 -17.06 -11.01
CA ILE A 88 -13.94 -17.94 -10.24
C ILE A 88 -15.40 -17.44 -10.33
N TYR A 89 -15.59 -16.14 -10.13
CA TYR A 89 -16.89 -15.47 -10.18
C TYR A 89 -17.08 -14.83 -11.57
N LYS A 90 -17.47 -15.67 -12.56
CA LYS A 90 -17.57 -15.38 -14.01
C LYS A 90 -18.28 -14.06 -14.37
N GLY A 91 -17.58 -12.94 -14.27
CA GLY A 91 -17.94 -11.67 -14.91
C GLY A 91 -19.27 -11.03 -14.45
N PRO A 92 -19.74 -9.98 -15.16
CA PRO A 92 -20.72 -8.99 -14.66
C PRO A 92 -22.13 -9.52 -14.35
N ASN A 93 -22.46 -10.75 -14.77
CA ASN A 93 -23.79 -11.35 -14.64
C ASN A 93 -23.92 -12.24 -13.40
N LEU A 94 -23.44 -11.75 -12.25
CA LEU A 94 -23.52 -12.44 -10.97
C LEU A 94 -24.91 -12.28 -10.35
N SER A 95 -25.51 -13.38 -9.90
CA SER A 95 -26.70 -13.33 -9.05
C SER A 95 -26.36 -12.58 -7.74
N PRO A 96 -27.35 -12.00 -7.05
CA PRO A 96 -27.11 -11.30 -5.77
C PRO A 96 -26.34 -12.16 -4.75
N ILE A 97 -26.66 -13.45 -4.69
CA ILE A 97 -25.99 -14.42 -3.79
C ILE A 97 -24.52 -14.59 -4.19
N MET A 98 -24.21 -14.70 -5.49
CA MET A 98 -22.83 -14.82 -5.94
C MET A 98 -22.02 -13.54 -5.72
N LYS A 99 -22.64 -12.36 -5.79
CA LYS A 99 -21.97 -11.09 -5.44
C LYS A 99 -21.56 -11.07 -3.97
N VAL A 100 -22.46 -11.51 -3.08
CA VAL A 100 -22.16 -11.66 -1.65
C VAL A 100 -21.06 -12.70 -1.44
N ALA A 101 -21.15 -13.86 -2.08
CA ALA A 101 -20.12 -14.90 -2.00
C ALA A 101 -18.74 -14.41 -2.48
N GLN A 102 -18.70 -13.61 -3.54
CA GLN A 102 -17.47 -12.98 -4.04
C GLN A 102 -16.87 -12.01 -3.01
N ILE A 103 -17.70 -11.17 -2.38
CA ILE A 103 -17.26 -10.29 -1.29
C ILE A 103 -16.69 -11.12 -0.13
N LEU A 104 -17.44 -12.11 0.36
CA LEU A 104 -17.00 -12.97 1.46
C LEU A 104 -15.70 -13.70 1.13
N THR A 105 -15.55 -14.20 -0.10
CA THR A 105 -14.31 -14.82 -0.55
C THR A 105 -13.14 -13.83 -0.52
N SER A 106 -13.34 -12.61 -0.99
CA SER A 106 -12.33 -11.55 -0.95
C SER A 106 -11.96 -11.14 0.48
N LEU A 107 -12.95 -11.05 1.38
CA LEU A 107 -12.73 -10.73 2.79
C LEU A 107 -12.00 -11.85 3.54
N SER A 108 -12.20 -13.10 3.16
CA SER A 108 -11.55 -14.27 3.79
C SER A 108 -10.19 -14.63 3.19
N THR A 109 -9.88 -14.16 1.97
CA THR A 109 -8.63 -14.52 1.28
C THR A 109 -7.79 -13.29 0.96
N ILE A 110 -8.22 -12.46 0.02
CA ILE A 110 -7.46 -11.32 -0.49
C ILE A 110 -7.14 -10.31 0.61
N THR A 111 -8.14 -9.92 1.41
CA THR A 111 -7.95 -8.91 2.46
C THR A 111 -6.93 -9.35 3.52
N PRO A 112 -7.01 -10.58 4.09
CA PRO A 112 -5.98 -11.15 4.95
C PRO A 112 -4.59 -11.19 4.31
N THR A 113 -4.49 -11.65 3.06
CA THR A 113 -3.21 -11.72 2.35
C THR A 113 -2.58 -10.33 2.19
N LEU A 114 -3.34 -9.35 1.72
CA LEU A 114 -2.83 -7.99 1.53
C LEU A 114 -2.47 -7.32 2.86
N ALA A 115 -3.24 -7.56 3.93
CA ALA A 115 -2.90 -7.08 5.27
C ALA A 115 -1.58 -7.69 5.77
N ALA A 116 -1.37 -9.01 5.58
CA ALA A 116 -0.14 -9.69 5.99
C ALA A 116 1.07 -9.17 5.22
N VAL A 117 0.93 -8.98 3.90
CA VAL A 117 1.98 -8.42 3.03
C VAL A 117 2.32 -6.98 3.46
N PHE A 118 1.32 -6.14 3.72
CA PHE A 118 1.53 -4.77 4.20
C PHE A 118 2.25 -4.73 5.55
N VAL A 119 1.80 -5.53 6.53
CA VAL A 119 2.42 -5.60 7.87
C VAL A 119 3.85 -6.08 7.78
N SER A 120 4.12 -7.11 6.97
CA SER A 120 5.47 -7.64 6.76
C SER A 120 6.39 -6.55 6.21
N TRP A 121 5.95 -5.83 5.19
CA TRP A 121 6.71 -4.74 4.58
C TRP A 121 6.95 -3.56 5.55
N LEU A 122 5.91 -3.13 6.25
CA LEU A 122 5.99 -2.03 7.22
C LEU A 122 6.94 -2.36 8.36
N SER A 123 6.96 -3.62 8.80
CA SER A 123 7.85 -4.11 9.85
C SER A 123 9.31 -4.09 9.41
N LEU A 124 9.57 -4.46 8.15
CA LEU A 124 10.91 -4.35 7.57
C LEU A 124 11.37 -2.90 7.50
N ILE A 125 10.60 -2.00 6.91
CA ILE A 125 10.99 -0.59 6.79
C ILE A 125 11.29 0.04 8.15
N ASN A 126 10.48 -0.26 9.17
CA ASN A 126 10.58 0.42 10.45
C ASN A 126 11.67 -0.17 11.38
N ASN A 127 12.04 -1.44 11.22
CA ASN A 127 12.90 -2.15 12.18
C ASN A 127 14.16 -2.78 11.57
N TYR A 128 14.27 -2.86 10.25
CA TYR A 128 15.46 -3.42 9.60
C TYR A 128 16.57 -2.39 9.48
N THR A 129 17.76 -2.76 9.93
CA THR A 129 18.99 -1.98 9.81
C THR A 129 19.98 -2.73 8.93
N LEU A 130 20.60 -2.02 7.98
CA LEU A 130 21.62 -2.58 7.10
C LEU A 130 22.88 -2.95 7.92
N PRO A 131 23.51 -4.11 7.64
CA PRO A 131 24.75 -4.50 8.30
C PRO A 131 25.89 -3.58 7.88
N THR A 132 26.68 -3.10 8.86
CA THR A 132 27.75 -2.11 8.68
C THR A 132 29.16 -2.71 8.58
N LYS A 133 29.36 -4.00 8.89
CA LYS A 133 30.70 -4.60 8.99
C LYS A 133 30.90 -5.87 8.15
N SER A 134 29.99 -6.83 8.21
CA SER A 134 30.11 -8.11 7.48
C SER A 134 28.73 -8.65 7.09
N LEU A 135 28.63 -9.17 5.86
CA LEU A 135 27.40 -9.74 5.29
C LEU A 135 27.35 -11.24 5.56
N ASN A 136 26.79 -11.64 6.71
CA ASN A 136 26.42 -13.03 6.94
C ASN A 136 24.98 -13.27 6.48
N ILE A 137 24.83 -13.79 5.26
CA ILE A 137 23.53 -13.99 4.57
C ILE A 137 22.55 -14.79 5.44
N THR A 138 23.02 -15.85 6.11
CA THR A 138 22.18 -16.71 6.95
C THR A 138 21.63 -15.97 8.17
N GLN A 139 22.45 -15.12 8.79
CA GLN A 139 22.02 -14.30 9.93
C GLN A 139 21.04 -13.20 9.48
N GLU A 140 21.28 -12.58 8.33
CA GLU A 140 20.38 -11.56 7.78
C GLU A 140 19.00 -12.12 7.43
N ILE A 141 18.93 -13.31 6.81
CA ILE A 141 17.65 -13.97 6.53
C ILE A 141 16.89 -14.29 7.84
N LYS A 142 17.59 -14.79 8.87
CA LYS A 142 16.98 -15.04 10.19
C LYS A 142 16.48 -13.75 10.85
N LYS A 143 17.24 -12.66 10.75
CA LYS A 143 16.87 -11.33 11.26
C LYS A 143 15.62 -10.81 10.56
N ILE A 144 15.58 -10.85 9.23
CA ILE A 144 14.42 -10.48 8.40
C ILE A 144 13.18 -11.29 8.82
N GLY A 145 13.32 -12.62 8.92
CA GLY A 145 12.24 -13.50 9.35
C GLY A 145 11.72 -13.18 10.75
N SER A 146 12.60 -12.88 11.70
CA SER A 146 12.24 -12.48 13.07
C SER A 146 11.47 -11.16 13.11
N ILE A 147 11.94 -10.14 12.35
CA ILE A 147 11.26 -8.84 12.25
C ILE A 147 9.85 -9.00 11.67
N ILE A 148 9.70 -9.76 10.60
CA ILE A 148 8.40 -10.02 9.97
C ILE A 148 7.48 -10.75 10.94
N LYS A 149 7.98 -11.81 11.60
CA LYS A 149 7.20 -12.60 12.57
C LYS A 149 6.70 -11.75 13.74
N ASN A 150 7.55 -10.89 14.28
CA ASN A 150 7.19 -9.99 15.38
C ASN A 150 6.19 -8.92 14.91
N GLY A 151 6.40 -8.38 13.72
CA GLY A 151 5.47 -7.46 13.06
C GLY A 151 4.07 -8.03 12.89
N LEU A 152 3.99 -9.25 12.35
CA LEU A 152 2.73 -9.97 12.19
C LEU A 152 2.06 -10.24 13.54
N ARG A 153 2.80 -10.69 14.56
CA ARG A 153 2.21 -10.95 15.89
C ARG A 153 1.64 -9.70 16.55
N THR A 154 2.27 -8.54 16.35
CA THR A 154 1.90 -7.29 17.04
C THR A 154 0.86 -6.47 16.27
N SER A 155 1.01 -6.37 14.94
CA SER A 155 0.30 -5.36 14.14
C SER A 155 -0.68 -5.96 13.14
N TYR A 156 -0.67 -7.28 12.90
CA TYR A 156 -1.54 -7.91 11.90
C TYR A 156 -3.02 -7.79 12.25
N LEU A 157 -3.44 -8.18 13.45
CA LEU A 157 -4.86 -8.18 13.81
C LEU A 157 -5.50 -6.77 13.79
N PRO A 158 -4.87 -5.71 14.35
CA PRO A 158 -5.41 -4.37 14.24
C PRO A 158 -5.55 -3.90 12.79
N ILE A 159 -4.54 -4.16 11.95
CA ILE A 159 -4.55 -3.79 10.54
C ILE A 159 -5.63 -4.58 9.81
N LEU A 160 -5.70 -5.91 9.99
CA LEU A 160 -6.69 -6.77 9.39
C LEU A 160 -8.12 -6.31 9.70
N LYS A 161 -8.44 -6.00 10.96
CA LYS A 161 -9.76 -5.49 11.35
C LYS A 161 -10.13 -4.23 10.59
N SER A 162 -9.20 -3.27 10.51
CA SER A 162 -9.44 -2.03 9.75
C SER A 162 -9.56 -2.26 8.24
N SER A 163 -8.78 -3.20 7.70
CA SER A 163 -8.83 -3.60 6.29
C SER A 163 -10.13 -4.32 5.95
N LEU A 164 -10.68 -5.17 6.84
CA LEU A 164 -11.96 -5.85 6.62
C LEU A 164 -13.11 -4.84 6.46
N VAL A 165 -13.18 -3.84 7.34
CA VAL A 165 -14.20 -2.79 7.24
C VAL A 165 -14.05 -2.01 5.95
N THR A 166 -12.82 -1.56 5.65
CA THR A 166 -12.51 -0.80 4.44
C THR A 166 -12.81 -1.59 3.17
N SER A 167 -12.32 -2.83 3.08
CA SER A 167 -12.52 -3.72 1.94
C SER A 167 -14.00 -4.01 1.71
N THR A 168 -14.80 -4.16 2.77
CA THR A 168 -16.24 -4.41 2.62
C THR A 168 -16.92 -3.26 1.90
N CYS A 169 -16.76 -2.03 2.39
CA CYS A 169 -17.34 -0.84 1.74
C CYS A 169 -16.82 -0.68 0.30
N THR A 170 -15.52 -0.90 0.12
CA THR A 170 -14.84 -0.69 -1.16
C THR A 170 -15.28 -1.73 -2.20
N LEU A 171 -15.43 -3.00 -1.83
CA LEU A 171 -15.88 -4.06 -2.72
C LEU A 171 -17.34 -3.87 -3.14
N ILE A 172 -18.21 -3.42 -2.24
CA ILE A 172 -19.61 -3.10 -2.56
C ILE A 172 -19.67 -1.99 -3.63
N ILE A 173 -18.87 -0.94 -3.47
CA ILE A 173 -18.76 0.14 -4.45
C ILE A 173 -18.20 -0.40 -5.77
N ALA A 174 -17.13 -1.20 -5.71
CA ALA A 174 -16.49 -1.75 -6.89
C ALA A 174 -17.44 -2.63 -7.70
N GLN A 175 -18.18 -3.53 -7.06
CA GLN A 175 -19.15 -4.41 -7.74
C GLN A 175 -20.31 -3.65 -8.39
N LYS A 176 -20.71 -2.50 -7.84
CA LYS A 176 -21.87 -1.74 -8.34
C LYS A 176 -21.50 -0.71 -9.41
N PHE A 177 -20.33 -0.09 -9.30
CA PHE A 177 -19.99 1.09 -10.10
C PHE A 177 -18.72 0.96 -10.95
N ILE A 178 -17.85 -0.02 -10.67
CA ILE A 178 -16.52 -0.09 -11.27
C ILE A 178 -16.35 -1.38 -12.07
N GLN A 179 -15.85 -1.25 -13.30
CA GLN A 179 -15.53 -2.42 -14.14
C GLN A 179 -14.35 -3.21 -13.53
N PRO A 180 -14.37 -4.56 -13.57
CA PRO A 180 -13.34 -5.42 -12.96
C PRO A 180 -11.88 -5.04 -13.30
N GLU A 181 -11.65 -4.52 -14.50
CA GLU A 181 -10.34 -4.11 -15.00
C GLU A 181 -9.78 -2.91 -14.22
N LEU A 182 -10.67 -2.05 -13.71
CA LEU A 182 -10.34 -0.82 -12.97
C LEU A 182 -10.29 -1.03 -11.45
N TRP A 183 -10.72 -2.18 -10.94
CA TRP A 183 -10.80 -2.45 -9.50
C TRP A 183 -9.48 -2.17 -8.78
N VAL A 184 -8.36 -2.65 -9.32
CA VAL A 184 -7.05 -2.45 -8.70
C VAL A 184 -6.66 -0.97 -8.62
N VAL A 185 -6.96 -0.17 -9.65
CA VAL A 185 -6.69 1.28 -9.64
C VAL A 185 -7.54 1.97 -8.58
N PHE A 186 -8.83 1.62 -8.51
CA PHE A 186 -9.74 2.12 -7.49
C PHE A 186 -9.29 1.74 -6.07
N PHE A 187 -8.90 0.48 -5.85
CA PHE A 187 -8.38 0.04 -4.55
C PHE A 187 -7.09 0.73 -4.16
N ASN A 188 -6.18 0.98 -5.11
CA ASN A 188 -4.96 1.76 -4.85
C ASN A 188 -5.28 3.18 -4.37
N LEU A 189 -6.32 3.82 -4.91
CA LEU A 189 -6.79 5.13 -4.45
C LEU A 189 -7.32 5.06 -3.00
N VAL A 190 -8.13 4.04 -2.68
CA VAL A 190 -8.65 3.86 -1.31
C VAL A 190 -7.52 3.55 -0.33
N PHE A 191 -6.58 2.68 -0.69
CA PHE A 191 -5.41 2.37 0.13
C PHE A 191 -4.47 3.56 0.30
N PHE A 192 -4.40 4.46 -0.66
CA PHE A 192 -3.70 5.73 -0.50
C PHE A 192 -4.32 6.58 0.62
N VAL A 193 -5.65 6.77 0.62
CA VAL A 193 -6.34 7.55 1.65
C VAL A 193 -6.19 6.88 3.02
N MET A 194 -6.50 5.58 3.09
CA MET A 194 -6.42 4.81 4.34
C MET A 194 -4.99 4.73 4.88
N GLY A 195 -4.02 4.46 4.01
CA GLY A 195 -2.61 4.41 4.33
C GLY A 195 -2.10 5.75 4.86
N THR A 196 -2.54 6.87 4.27
CA THR A 196 -2.19 8.21 4.77
C THR A 196 -2.70 8.41 6.20
N VAL A 197 -3.95 8.04 6.50
CA VAL A 197 -4.52 8.16 7.85
C VAL A 197 -3.78 7.27 8.85
N GLN A 198 -3.55 6.01 8.50
CA GLN A 198 -2.87 5.04 9.37
C GLN A 198 -1.41 5.43 9.63
N ASN A 199 -0.66 5.78 8.58
CA ASN A 199 0.73 6.21 8.70
C ASN A 199 0.86 7.50 9.52
N THR A 200 -0.06 8.46 9.36
CA THR A 200 -0.09 9.68 10.17
C THR A 200 -0.28 9.36 11.65
N LYS A 201 -1.23 8.47 11.99
CA LYS A 201 -1.49 8.06 13.39
C LYS A 201 -0.27 7.39 14.00
N LEU A 202 0.35 6.45 13.28
CA LEU A 202 1.54 5.72 13.75
C LEU A 202 2.72 6.66 13.99
N LYS A 203 3.02 7.58 13.05
CA LYS A 203 4.09 8.57 13.21
C LYS A 203 3.86 9.46 14.43
N LYS A 204 2.63 9.98 14.61
CA LYS A 204 2.28 10.79 15.79
C LYS A 204 2.43 10.00 17.09
N GLN A 205 2.06 8.72 17.10
CA GLN A 205 2.23 7.87 18.28
C GLN A 205 3.71 7.64 18.62
N GLN A 206 4.55 7.34 17.62
CA GLN A 206 5.99 7.19 17.80
C GLN A 206 6.63 8.47 18.34
N GLN A 207 6.28 9.64 17.80
CA GLN A 207 6.78 10.92 18.31
C GLN A 207 6.38 11.18 19.77
N LYS A 208 5.15 10.84 20.17
CA LYS A 208 4.72 10.95 21.57
C LYS A 208 5.53 10.04 22.50
N LEU A 209 5.85 8.83 22.05
CA LEU A 209 6.67 7.89 22.82
C LEU A 209 8.12 8.37 22.95
N LEU A 210 8.67 9.01 21.92
CA LEU A 210 10.01 9.60 21.98
C LEU A 210 10.04 10.77 22.97
N LYS A 211 9.09 11.70 22.89
CA LYS A 211 9.00 12.83 23.84
C LYS A 211 8.93 12.37 25.30
N LYS A 212 8.11 11.36 25.59
CA LYS A 212 7.99 10.78 26.94
C LYS A 212 9.25 10.07 27.46
N LYS A 213 10.22 9.74 26.60
CA LYS A 213 11.51 9.18 27.02
C LYS A 213 12.55 10.27 27.29
N ASP A 214 12.35 11.45 26.71
CA ASP A 214 13.23 12.60 26.85
C ASP A 214 12.84 13.49 28.05
N ASP A 215 11.60 13.33 28.55
CA ASP A 215 11.06 13.91 29.80
C ASP A 215 11.33 12.99 31.01
#